data_AF-A0A8S3E5X7-F1
#
_entry.id   AF-A0A8S3E5X7-F1
#
_cell.length_a   1.000
_cell.length_b   1.000
_cell.length_c   1.000
_cell.angle_alpha   90.00
_cell.angle_beta   90.00
_cell.angle_gamma   90.00
#
_symmetry.space_group_name_H-M   'P 1'
#
loop_
_entity.id
_entity.type
_entity.pdbx_description
1 polymer ?
#
loop_
_entity_poly.entity_id
_entity_poly.type
_entity_poly.pdbx_seq_one_letter_code
_entity_poly.pdbx_strand_id
1 'polypeptide(L)'
;MAPYSFQKTVPSEKVGAIILKGFFALKNDIFVPTKRLPSANNLSLVISTQTFLADSKHIHGFLPLPLIPFELSKNHFFTALKEHSLIHMTDKSIIEESLTSSALLSNELIELLKWLCSSDINDRSYTKRVLSVVRYHETINSPISYFGKLNYYDALNISLVLPLPSNVLPISIAEHFSQEQLHHNLFLLPCNFKQLIDFYLSENQQYLFNNVKTATHLLSYLSNSSSHFSEPEWIKIKNTLSEIKCIPTTHGMKLPKESYLPSHILRSDRPAITLNLLVEKTTDSQQPRNDSNENLVSVYFLKQIGCRMLDIQSIIENDSRKNHESMQMLIENLARERNSMSDADFNALKNTKFLQG
;
A
#
# COMPACT_ATOMS: atom_id res chain seq x y z
N MET A 1 -24.43 33.48 75.46
CA MET A 1 -24.40 32.59 74.29
C MET A 1 -23.09 32.80 73.57
N ALA A 2 -22.16 31.84 73.65
CA ALA A 2 -20.91 31.91 72.89
C ALA A 2 -21.13 31.31 71.48
N PRO A 3 -20.59 31.92 70.41
CA PRO A 3 -20.73 31.39 69.07
C PRO A 3 -19.83 30.16 68.91
N TYR A 4 -20.44 29.00 68.63
CA TYR A 4 -19.70 27.80 68.26
C TYR A 4 -19.16 27.97 66.83
N SER A 5 -17.86 28.20 66.68
CA SER A 5 -17.19 28.08 65.39
C SER A 5 -16.75 26.62 65.20
N PHE A 6 -17.38 25.90 64.27
CA PHE A 6 -16.89 24.59 63.85
C PHE A 6 -15.57 24.77 63.10
N GLN A 7 -14.45 24.40 63.73
CA GLN A 7 -13.19 24.22 63.03
C GLN A 7 -13.31 22.97 62.15
N LYS A 8 -12.97 23.12 60.86
CA LYS A 8 -12.89 22.02 59.90
C LYS A 8 -11.76 21.08 60.34
N THR A 9 -12.07 20.07 61.14
CA THR A 9 -11.10 19.05 61.56
C THR A 9 -10.82 18.13 60.38
N VAL A 10 -9.63 18.23 59.80
CA VAL A 10 -9.13 17.17 58.92
C VAL A 10 -8.83 15.98 59.82
N PRO A 11 -9.39 14.77 59.57
CA PRO A 11 -9.07 13.60 60.38
C PRO A 11 -7.56 13.36 60.36
N SER A 12 -7.02 12.93 61.51
CA SER A 12 -5.59 12.64 61.61
C SER A 12 -5.19 11.55 60.61
N GLU A 13 -3.98 11.63 60.06
CA GLU A 13 -3.48 10.68 59.06
C GLU A 13 -3.62 9.21 59.51
N LYS A 14 -3.45 8.96 60.81
CA LYS A 14 -3.64 7.64 61.44
C LYS A 14 -5.08 7.14 61.31
N VAL A 15 -6.08 8.01 61.51
CA VAL A 15 -7.50 7.65 61.35
C VAL A 15 -7.80 7.40 59.87
N GLY A 16 -7.25 8.22 58.97
CA GLY A 16 -7.35 8.01 57.52
C GLY A 16 -6.81 6.64 57.09
N ALA A 17 -5.63 6.25 57.58
CA ALA A 17 -5.03 4.95 57.28
C ALA A 17 -5.87 3.76 57.80
N ILE A 18 -6.47 3.88 58.98
CA ILE A 18 -7.36 2.85 59.54
C ILE A 18 -8.63 2.72 58.69
N ILE A 19 -9.22 3.85 58.27
CA ILE A 19 -10.41 3.86 57.40
C ILE A 19 -10.09 3.21 56.05
N LEU A 20 -8.96 3.56 55.42
CA LEU A 20 -8.52 2.96 54.16
C LEU A 20 -8.30 1.45 54.29
N LYS A 21 -7.61 1.01 55.34
CA LYS A 21 -7.41 -0.41 55.62
C LYS A 21 -8.73 -1.14 55.84
N GLY A 22 -9.66 -0.53 56.55
CA GLY A 22 -11.01 -1.07 56.74
C GLY A 22 -11.80 -1.16 55.43
N PHE A 23 -11.73 -0.13 54.59
CA PHE A 23 -12.38 -0.09 53.29
C PHE A 23 -11.94 -1.24 52.38
N PHE A 24 -10.63 -1.50 52.26
CA PHE A 24 -10.10 -2.58 51.43
C PHE A 24 -10.15 -3.96 52.09
N ALA A 25 -10.28 -4.05 53.41
CA ALA A 25 -10.48 -5.32 54.11
C ALA A 25 -11.90 -5.89 53.93
N LEU A 26 -12.87 -5.03 53.65
CA LEU A 26 -14.22 -5.43 53.28
C LEU A 26 -14.18 -5.97 51.85
N LYS A 27 -14.36 -7.28 51.67
CA LYS A 27 -14.49 -7.96 50.37
C LYS A 27 -15.81 -7.56 49.68
N ASN A 28 -15.93 -6.30 49.32
CA ASN A 28 -17.06 -5.80 48.55
C ASN A 28 -16.67 -5.77 47.07
N ASP A 29 -17.63 -6.09 46.21
CA ASP A 29 -17.50 -5.93 44.76
C ASP A 29 -17.42 -4.43 44.43
N ILE A 30 -16.20 -3.89 44.42
CA ILE A 30 -15.96 -2.50 44.07
C ILE A 30 -16.18 -2.37 42.56
N PHE A 31 -17.16 -1.57 42.17
CA PHE A 31 -17.38 -1.27 40.76
C PHE A 31 -16.42 -0.18 40.30
N VAL A 32 -15.66 -0.46 39.24
CA VAL A 32 -14.72 0.49 38.65
C VAL A 32 -15.09 0.78 37.18
N PRO A 33 -14.83 2.02 36.70
CA PRO A 33 -15.08 2.38 35.32
C PRO A 33 -14.06 1.73 34.38
N THR A 34 -14.55 0.98 33.40
CA THR A 34 -13.72 0.29 32.39
C THR A 34 -14.25 0.51 30.98
N LYS A 35 -13.33 0.41 30.02
CA LYS A 35 -13.64 0.28 28.60
C LYS A 35 -13.49 -1.19 28.20
N ARG A 36 -14.58 -1.84 27.78
CA ARG A 36 -14.62 -3.28 27.44
C ARG A 36 -14.17 -3.61 26.02
N LEU A 37 -14.31 -2.64 25.11
CA LEU A 37 -14.02 -2.81 23.68
C LEU A 37 -13.16 -1.64 23.22
N PRO A 38 -12.16 -1.86 22.35
CA PRO A 38 -11.32 -0.80 21.82
C PRO A 38 -12.11 0.34 21.15
N SER A 39 -13.20 0.01 20.46
CA SER A 39 -14.06 0.97 19.74
C SER A 39 -15.14 1.63 20.62
N ALA A 40 -15.28 1.23 21.89
CA ALA A 40 -16.32 1.79 22.75
C ALA A 40 -15.92 3.17 23.31
N ASN A 41 -16.78 4.16 23.13
CA ASN A 41 -16.61 5.48 23.76
C ASN A 41 -17.22 5.54 25.16
N ASN A 42 -18.10 4.61 25.50
CA ASN A 42 -18.80 4.60 26.78
C ASN A 42 -18.03 3.77 27.82
N LEU A 43 -18.00 4.27 29.05
CA LEU A 43 -17.48 3.54 30.20
C LEU A 43 -18.57 2.63 30.76
N SER A 44 -18.20 1.41 31.10
CA SER A 44 -19.04 0.47 31.84
C SER A 44 -18.49 0.29 33.25
N LEU A 45 -19.35 0.09 34.23
CA LEU A 45 -18.94 -0.33 35.56
C LEU A 45 -18.75 -1.85 35.59
N VAL A 46 -17.60 -2.31 36.08
CA VAL A 46 -17.23 -3.73 36.21
C VAL A 46 -16.66 -3.96 37.61
N ILE A 47 -16.88 -5.16 38.15
CA ILE A 47 -16.33 -5.57 39.45
C ILE A 47 -14.81 -5.56 39.36
N SER A 48 -14.12 -4.92 40.31
CA SER A 48 -12.68 -4.66 40.26
C SER A 48 -11.85 -5.92 40.01
N THR A 49 -12.23 -7.05 40.63
CA THR A 49 -11.56 -8.36 40.49
C THR A 49 -11.66 -8.95 39.08
N GLN A 50 -12.50 -8.39 38.22
CA GLN A 50 -12.63 -8.77 36.81
C GLN A 50 -12.02 -7.71 35.88
N THR A 51 -11.33 -6.70 36.43
CA THR A 51 -10.79 -5.59 35.65
C THR A 51 -9.28 -5.62 35.55
N PHE A 52 -8.78 -5.05 34.45
CA PHE A 52 -7.38 -5.04 34.11
C PHE A 52 -6.82 -3.62 34.05
N LEU A 53 -5.60 -3.46 34.55
CA LEU A 53 -4.80 -2.25 34.41
C LEU A 53 -3.84 -2.41 33.24
N ALA A 54 -3.88 -1.50 32.28
CA ALA A 54 -2.90 -1.44 31.20
C ALA A 54 -1.64 -0.68 31.64
N ASP A 55 -0.48 -1.16 31.21
CA ASP A 55 0.81 -0.48 31.37
C ASP A 55 1.02 0.63 30.32
N SER A 56 0.33 0.53 29.18
CA SER A 56 0.45 1.45 28.05
C SER A 56 -0.91 1.87 27.50
N LYS A 57 -0.99 3.12 27.03
CA LYS A 57 -2.17 3.67 26.36
C LYS A 57 -2.60 2.86 25.13
N HIS A 58 -1.65 2.21 24.46
CA HIS A 58 -1.89 1.49 23.21
C HIS A 58 -2.62 0.15 23.42
N ILE A 59 -2.53 -0.45 24.61
CA ILE A 59 -3.23 -1.71 24.92
C ILE A 59 -4.75 -1.55 24.83
N HIS A 60 -5.27 -0.38 25.22
CA HIS A 60 -6.70 -0.06 25.07
C HIS A 60 -7.18 -0.05 23.61
N GLY A 61 -6.25 0.13 22.67
CA GLY A 61 -6.54 0.24 21.25
C GLY A 61 -6.79 -1.09 20.55
N PHE A 62 -6.46 -2.22 21.17
CA PHE A 62 -6.59 -3.53 20.51
C PHE A 62 -7.07 -4.67 21.41
N LEU A 63 -7.00 -4.53 22.74
CA LEU A 63 -7.32 -5.63 23.65
C LEU A 63 -8.81 -5.57 24.07
N PRO A 64 -9.62 -6.60 23.77
CA PRO A 64 -11.04 -6.67 24.12
C PRO A 64 -11.26 -7.14 25.58
N LEU A 65 -10.59 -6.48 26.53
CA LEU A 65 -10.73 -6.75 27.96
C LEU A 65 -11.33 -5.53 28.69
N PRO A 66 -11.96 -5.72 29.87
CA PRO A 66 -12.43 -4.63 30.71
C PRO A 66 -11.25 -3.86 31.32
N LEU A 67 -10.68 -2.94 30.54
CA LEU A 67 -9.50 -2.18 30.89
C LEU A 67 -9.89 -0.83 31.50
N ILE A 68 -9.21 -0.44 32.57
CA ILE A 68 -9.37 0.88 33.19
C ILE A 68 -8.67 1.93 32.32
N PRO A 69 -9.38 2.97 31.84
CA PRO A 69 -8.80 4.01 30.99
C PRO A 69 -7.45 4.52 31.52
N PHE A 70 -6.47 4.67 30.64
CA PHE A 70 -5.10 5.03 31.00
C PHE A 70 -4.98 6.37 31.74
N GLU A 71 -5.92 7.29 31.54
CA GLU A 71 -5.99 8.55 32.27
C GLU A 71 -6.43 8.35 33.71
N LEU A 72 -7.35 7.41 33.94
CA LEU A 72 -7.87 7.08 35.27
C LEU A 72 -6.89 6.22 36.05
N SER A 73 -6.13 5.33 35.39
CA SER A 73 -5.15 4.44 36.04
C SER A 73 -4.07 5.18 36.83
N LYS A 74 -3.83 6.46 36.52
CA LYS A 74 -2.86 7.34 37.22
C LYS A 74 -3.36 7.83 38.59
N ASN A 75 -4.63 7.65 38.92
CA ASN A 75 -5.18 8.08 40.20
C ASN A 75 -4.72 7.12 41.33
N HIS A 76 -4.33 7.68 42.48
CA HIS A 76 -3.92 6.94 43.67
C HIS A 76 -4.91 5.85 44.10
N PHE A 77 -6.20 6.00 43.79
CA PHE A 77 -7.22 4.99 44.04
C PHE A 77 -6.92 3.66 43.32
N PHE A 78 -6.51 3.70 42.04
CA PHE A 78 -6.18 2.49 41.29
C PHE A 78 -4.83 1.91 41.71
N THR A 79 -3.91 2.73 42.21
CA THR A 79 -2.69 2.26 42.87
C THR A 79 -3.03 1.46 44.14
N ALA A 80 -3.90 1.98 44.99
CA ALA A 80 -4.34 1.28 46.19
C ALA A 80 -5.09 -0.02 45.87
N LEU A 81 -5.97 -0.01 44.87
CA LEU A 81 -6.64 -1.24 44.41
C LEU A 81 -5.66 -2.30 43.89
N LYS A 82 -4.59 -1.88 43.21
CA LYS A 82 -3.50 -2.77 42.78
C LYS A 82 -2.74 -3.36 43.97
N GLU A 83 -2.38 -2.54 44.96
CA GLU A 83 -1.67 -2.98 46.17
C GLU A 83 -2.48 -3.99 47.00
N HIS A 84 -3.80 -3.88 46.97
CA HIS A 84 -4.72 -4.80 47.64
C HIS A 84 -5.14 -5.99 46.77
N SER A 85 -4.55 -6.20 45.59
CA SER A 85 -4.88 -7.29 44.65
C SER A 85 -6.36 -7.32 44.24
N LEU A 86 -7.00 -6.16 44.19
CA LEU A 86 -8.40 -6.01 43.79
C LEU A 86 -8.57 -5.72 42.30
N ILE A 87 -7.48 -5.50 41.55
CA ILE A 87 -7.42 -5.32 40.10
C ILE A 87 -6.24 -6.15 39.56
N HIS A 88 -6.39 -6.74 38.38
CA HIS A 88 -5.33 -7.48 37.71
C HIS A 88 -4.45 -6.56 36.84
N MET A 89 -3.14 -6.81 36.79
CA MET A 89 -2.28 -6.19 35.79
C MET A 89 -2.41 -6.94 34.47
N THR A 90 -2.31 -6.23 33.36
CA THR A 90 -2.27 -6.87 32.04
C THR A 90 -0.91 -7.52 31.86
N ASP A 91 -0.86 -8.85 31.96
CA ASP A 91 0.35 -9.62 31.73
C ASP A 91 0.50 -10.01 30.25
N LYS A 92 1.74 -10.26 29.84
CA LYS A 92 2.08 -10.71 28.47
C LYS A 92 1.31 -11.96 28.04
N SER A 93 1.09 -12.91 28.95
CA SER A 93 0.34 -14.15 28.68
C SER A 93 -1.12 -13.89 28.32
N ILE A 94 -1.78 -12.96 29.03
CA ILE A 94 -3.17 -12.58 28.78
C ILE A 94 -3.30 -11.93 27.40
N ILE A 95 -2.31 -11.11 27.01
CA ILE A 95 -2.26 -10.50 25.68
C ILE A 95 -2.11 -11.58 24.61
N GLU A 96 -1.18 -12.52 24.77
CA GLU A 96 -1.00 -13.64 23.83
C GLU A 96 -2.28 -14.47 23.67
N GLU A 97 -2.97 -14.80 24.78
CA GLU A 97 -4.23 -15.56 24.75
C GLU A 97 -5.34 -14.79 24.03
N SER A 98 -5.46 -13.48 24.28
CA SER A 98 -6.45 -12.63 23.61
C SER A 98 -6.18 -12.50 22.10
N LEU A 99 -4.91 -12.41 21.69
CA LEU A 99 -4.53 -12.33 20.28
C LEU A 99 -4.69 -13.67 19.55
N THR A 100 -4.59 -14.78 20.28
CA THR A 100 -4.80 -16.12 19.71
C THR A 100 -6.28 -16.47 19.57
N SER A 101 -7.14 -15.90 20.43
CA SER A 101 -8.59 -16.14 20.40
C SER A 101 -9.33 -15.26 19.40
N SER A 102 -8.95 -13.99 19.26
CA SER A 102 -9.62 -13.02 18.38
C SER A 102 -8.78 -12.68 17.13
N ALA A 103 -9.42 -12.06 16.14
CA ALA A 103 -8.75 -11.47 14.98
C ALA A 103 -8.95 -9.95 15.02
N LEU A 104 -7.87 -9.20 14.80
CA LEU A 104 -7.86 -7.74 14.92
C LEU A 104 -8.38 -7.05 13.65
N LEU A 105 -9.01 -5.90 13.82
CA LEU A 105 -9.26 -4.93 12.74
C LEU A 105 -7.98 -4.14 12.41
N SER A 106 -7.93 -3.51 11.23
CA SER A 106 -6.80 -2.65 10.82
C SER A 106 -6.38 -1.63 11.89
N ASN A 107 -7.35 -0.93 12.48
CA ASN A 107 -7.08 0.08 13.51
C ASN A 107 -6.51 -0.53 14.80
N GLU A 108 -7.01 -1.70 15.19
CA GLU A 108 -6.55 -2.43 16.36
C GLU A 108 -5.14 -2.98 16.11
N LEU A 109 -4.87 -3.50 14.91
CA LEU A 109 -3.53 -3.92 14.50
C LEU A 109 -2.55 -2.76 14.57
N ILE A 110 -2.91 -1.56 14.08
CA ILE A 110 -2.04 -0.38 14.16
C ILE A 110 -1.67 -0.07 15.63
N GLU A 111 -2.63 -0.10 16.55
CA GLU A 111 -2.34 0.16 17.97
C GLU A 111 -1.50 -0.96 18.61
N LEU A 112 -1.72 -2.23 18.25
CA LEU A 112 -0.85 -3.33 18.66
C LEU A 112 0.59 -3.13 18.17
N LEU A 113 0.77 -2.79 16.89
CA LEU A 113 2.10 -2.59 16.30
C LEU A 113 2.80 -1.38 16.91
N LYS A 114 2.08 -0.29 17.21
CA LYS A 114 2.64 0.86 17.96
C LYS A 114 3.08 0.46 19.36
N TRP A 115 2.31 -0.38 20.05
CA TRP A 115 2.68 -0.93 21.35
C TRP A 115 3.96 -1.79 21.24
N LEU A 116 4.06 -2.67 20.24
CA LEU A 116 5.25 -3.49 19.98
C LEU A 116 6.49 -2.66 19.59
N CYS A 117 6.28 -1.51 18.95
CA CYS A 117 7.35 -0.56 18.64
C CYS A 117 7.73 0.35 19.82
N SER A 118 6.95 0.37 20.90
CA SER A 118 7.20 1.21 22.06
C SER A 118 8.40 0.71 22.88
N SER A 119 9.11 1.64 23.53
CA SER A 119 10.33 1.36 24.29
C SER A 119 10.13 0.41 25.48
N ASP A 120 8.88 0.20 25.90
CA ASP A 120 8.51 -0.63 27.03
C ASP A 120 8.66 -2.14 26.74
N ILE A 121 8.73 -2.53 25.46
CA ILE A 121 8.85 -3.94 25.02
C ILE A 121 10.23 -4.15 24.41
N ASN A 122 11.26 -4.24 25.25
CA ASN A 122 12.63 -4.51 24.81
C ASN A 122 12.92 -6.00 24.53
N ASP A 123 11.88 -6.85 24.52
CA ASP A 123 12.02 -8.30 24.31
C ASP A 123 11.69 -8.69 22.87
N ARG A 124 12.73 -8.77 22.05
CA ARG A 124 12.63 -9.20 20.65
C ARG A 124 12.04 -10.59 20.48
N SER A 125 12.26 -11.50 21.43
CA SER A 125 11.77 -12.87 21.33
C SER A 125 10.26 -12.93 21.54
N TYR A 126 9.76 -12.13 22.48
CA TYR A 126 8.34 -11.94 22.71
C TYR A 126 7.67 -11.30 21.49
N THR A 127 8.21 -10.21 20.95
CA THR A 127 7.64 -9.54 19.77
C THR A 127 7.51 -10.50 18.57
N LYS A 128 8.54 -11.31 18.28
CA LYS A 128 8.46 -12.32 17.21
C LYS A 128 7.38 -13.37 17.44
N ARG A 129 7.20 -13.80 18.69
CA ARG A 129 6.17 -14.79 19.04
C ARG A 129 4.76 -14.22 18.90
N VAL A 130 4.55 -12.98 19.35
CA VAL A 130 3.26 -12.30 19.21
C VAL A 130 2.93 -12.11 17.72
N LEU A 131 3.86 -11.56 16.93
CA LEU A 131 3.64 -11.29 15.52
C LEU A 131 3.36 -12.56 14.69
N SER A 132 3.84 -13.73 15.11
CA SER A 132 3.57 -15.00 14.39
C SER A 132 2.15 -15.53 14.60
N VAL A 133 1.50 -15.18 15.71
CA VAL A 133 0.12 -15.62 16.03
C VAL A 133 -0.93 -14.59 15.67
N VAL A 134 -0.55 -13.33 15.44
CA VAL A 134 -1.47 -12.23 15.13
C VAL A 134 -2.21 -12.50 13.82
N ARG A 135 -3.54 -12.51 13.95
CA ARG A 135 -4.51 -12.59 12.86
C ARG A 135 -5.24 -11.26 12.74
N TYR A 136 -5.42 -10.77 11.53
CA TYR A 136 -6.16 -9.53 11.30
C TYR A 136 -6.99 -9.60 10.02
N HIS A 137 -8.00 -8.73 9.92
CA HIS A 137 -8.77 -8.50 8.71
C HIS A 137 -8.76 -7.00 8.40
N GLU A 138 -8.54 -6.65 7.13
CA GLU A 138 -8.43 -5.25 6.72
C GLU A 138 -9.78 -4.52 6.91
N THR A 139 -10.86 -5.18 6.52
CA THR A 139 -12.25 -4.79 6.77
C THR A 139 -13.03 -5.98 7.30
N ILE A 140 -14.19 -5.75 7.91
CA ILE A 140 -15.04 -6.82 8.50
C ILE A 140 -15.36 -7.95 7.51
N ASN A 141 -15.40 -7.64 6.20
CA ASN A 141 -15.68 -8.60 5.14
C ASN A 141 -14.42 -9.14 4.44
N SER A 142 -13.23 -8.67 4.82
CA SER A 142 -11.96 -9.13 4.24
C SER A 142 -11.57 -10.50 4.81
N PRO A 143 -10.85 -11.33 4.03
CA PRO A 143 -10.31 -12.59 4.54
C PRO A 143 -9.31 -12.34 5.69
N ILE A 144 -9.20 -13.30 6.60
CA ILE A 144 -8.24 -13.25 7.71
C ILE A 144 -6.83 -13.49 7.18
N SER A 145 -5.93 -12.59 7.51
CA SER A 145 -4.50 -12.63 7.17
C SER A 145 -3.65 -12.81 8.43
N TYR A 146 -2.50 -13.46 8.26
CA TYR A 146 -1.53 -13.67 9.33
C TYR A 146 -0.39 -12.65 9.18
N PHE A 147 -0.13 -11.89 10.24
CA PHE A 147 0.87 -10.82 10.18
C PHE A 147 2.29 -11.37 9.93
N GLY A 148 2.68 -12.46 10.59
CA GLY A 148 4.02 -13.04 10.46
C GLY A 148 4.40 -13.56 9.06
N LYS A 149 3.46 -13.59 8.10
CA LYS A 149 3.72 -13.96 6.70
C LYS A 149 3.80 -12.77 5.76
N LEU A 150 3.66 -11.55 6.29
CA LEU A 150 3.65 -10.35 5.48
C LEU A 150 5.07 -9.83 5.25
N ASN A 151 5.24 -9.22 4.09
CA ASN A 151 6.34 -8.33 3.77
C ASN A 151 5.82 -6.88 3.83
N TYR A 152 6.70 -5.91 4.05
CA TYR A 152 6.34 -4.50 3.89
C TYR A 152 6.81 -4.00 2.54
N TYR A 153 6.12 -3.02 1.98
CA TYR A 153 6.53 -2.43 0.72
C TYR A 153 7.54 -1.31 0.98
N ASP A 154 8.76 -1.48 0.49
CA ASP A 154 9.90 -0.58 0.79
C ASP A 154 9.90 0.71 -0.03
N ALA A 155 9.17 0.72 -1.15
CA ALA A 155 9.17 1.85 -2.08
C ALA A 155 7.84 2.59 -2.00
N LEU A 156 7.71 3.64 -1.19
CA LEU A 156 6.47 4.44 -1.02
C LEU A 156 5.90 5.13 -2.31
N ASN A 157 6.26 4.67 -3.52
CA ASN A 157 5.88 5.22 -4.82
C ASN A 157 5.09 4.26 -5.72
N ILE A 158 4.48 3.18 -5.21
CA ILE A 158 3.37 2.57 -5.95
C ILE A 158 2.19 3.53 -5.81
N SER A 159 1.68 4.00 -6.95
CA SER A 159 0.43 4.74 -6.99
C SER A 159 -0.66 3.91 -6.29
N LEU A 160 -1.41 4.54 -5.37
CA LEU A 160 -2.56 3.96 -4.64
C LEU A 160 -3.58 3.22 -5.54
N VAL A 161 -3.49 3.41 -6.85
CA VAL A 161 -4.30 2.77 -7.89
C VAL A 161 -3.96 1.29 -8.11
N LEU A 162 -2.75 0.83 -7.74
CA LEU A 162 -2.35 -0.56 -7.98
C LEU A 162 -2.67 -1.44 -6.76
N PRO A 163 -3.32 -2.61 -6.95
CA PRO A 163 -3.60 -3.52 -5.84
C PRO A 163 -2.29 -4.15 -5.36
N LEU A 164 -2.18 -4.35 -4.05
CA LEU A 164 -1.04 -5.02 -3.45
C LEU A 164 -1.25 -6.54 -3.39
N PRO A 165 -0.17 -7.33 -3.46
CA PRO A 165 -0.23 -8.75 -3.16
C PRO A 165 -0.74 -9.03 -1.74
N SER A 166 -1.43 -10.16 -1.54
CA SER A 166 -1.98 -10.53 -0.22
C SER A 166 -0.93 -10.82 0.86
N ASN A 167 0.33 -11.03 0.46
CA ASN A 167 1.47 -11.18 1.35
C ASN A 167 2.20 -9.86 1.62
N VAL A 168 1.64 -8.72 1.23
CA VAL A 168 2.20 -7.39 1.50
C VAL A 168 1.29 -6.64 2.47
N LEU A 169 1.90 -5.96 3.44
CA LEU A 169 1.19 -5.13 4.40
C LEU A 169 0.43 -3.99 3.67
N PRO A 170 -0.87 -3.80 3.93
CA PRO A 170 -1.63 -2.71 3.33
C PRO A 170 -1.01 -1.34 3.61
N ILE A 171 -1.07 -0.44 2.62
CA ILE A 171 -0.52 0.93 2.71
C ILE A 171 -1.14 1.69 3.88
N SER A 172 -2.44 1.52 4.10
CA SER A 172 -3.18 2.15 5.21
C SER A 172 -2.62 1.81 6.60
N ILE A 173 -1.91 0.68 6.73
CA ILE A 173 -1.24 0.27 7.97
C ILE A 173 0.22 0.71 7.94
N ALA A 174 0.91 0.47 6.82
CA ALA A 174 2.33 0.77 6.67
C ALA A 174 2.67 2.25 6.87
N GLU A 175 1.80 3.17 6.44
CA GLU A 175 1.99 4.63 6.57
C GLU A 175 2.11 5.13 8.03
N HIS A 176 1.66 4.33 9.00
CA HIS A 176 1.77 4.68 10.42
C HIS A 176 3.14 4.37 11.04
N PHE A 177 4.06 3.75 10.29
CA PHE A 177 5.34 3.28 10.80
C PHE A 177 6.50 3.77 9.93
N SER A 178 7.65 4.03 10.56
CA SER A 178 8.88 4.27 9.82
C SER A 178 9.44 2.96 9.25
N GLN A 179 10.25 3.05 8.21
CA GLN A 179 10.96 1.91 7.63
C GLN A 179 11.80 1.17 8.68
N GLU A 180 12.45 1.91 9.58
CA GLU A 180 13.20 1.34 10.70
C GLU A 180 12.29 0.53 11.64
N GLN A 181 11.09 1.02 11.95
CA GLN A 181 10.14 0.29 12.80
C GLN A 181 9.64 -0.99 12.12
N LEU A 182 9.27 -0.92 10.85
CA LEU A 182 8.81 -2.09 10.08
C LEU A 182 9.89 -3.17 10.00
N HIS A 183 11.14 -2.78 9.76
CA HIS A 183 12.26 -3.71 9.61
C HIS A 183 12.83 -4.20 10.95
N HIS A 184 13.16 -3.30 11.88
CA HIS A 184 13.87 -3.65 13.12
C HIS A 184 12.96 -4.04 14.29
N ASN A 185 11.82 -3.39 14.46
CA ASN A 185 10.90 -3.68 15.56
C ASN A 185 9.92 -4.79 15.18
N LEU A 186 9.42 -4.78 13.95
CA LEU A 186 8.38 -5.70 13.48
C LEU A 186 8.92 -6.87 12.65
N PHE A 187 10.21 -6.89 12.35
CA PHE A 187 10.89 -7.98 11.62
C PHE A 187 10.28 -8.30 10.25
N LEU A 188 9.61 -7.33 9.62
CA LEU A 188 9.06 -7.51 8.29
C LEU A 188 10.19 -7.42 7.26
N LEU A 189 10.12 -8.28 6.25
CA LEU A 189 11.04 -8.22 5.12
C LEU A 189 10.51 -7.25 4.07
N PRO A 190 11.39 -6.51 3.37
CA PRO A 190 10.98 -5.69 2.25
C PRO A 190 10.48 -6.58 1.10
N CYS A 191 9.34 -6.23 0.53
CA CYS A 191 8.82 -6.82 -0.70
C CYS A 191 9.63 -6.24 -1.87
N ASN A 192 10.40 -7.10 -2.52
CA ASN A 192 11.26 -6.69 -3.62
C ASN A 192 10.42 -6.35 -4.85
N PHE A 193 10.92 -5.39 -5.64
CA PHE A 193 10.31 -4.98 -6.90
C PHE A 193 9.95 -6.15 -7.82
N LYS A 194 10.85 -7.14 -7.91
CA LYS A 194 10.66 -8.33 -8.73
C LYS A 194 9.44 -9.15 -8.31
N GLN A 195 9.24 -9.34 -7.01
CA GLN A 195 8.11 -10.11 -6.45
C GLN A 195 6.78 -9.44 -6.79
N LEU A 196 6.77 -8.10 -6.78
CA LEU A 196 5.60 -7.31 -7.12
C LEU A 196 5.26 -7.42 -8.61
N ILE A 197 6.26 -7.31 -9.50
CA ILE A 197 6.02 -7.46 -10.94
C ILE A 197 5.60 -8.88 -11.30
N ASP A 198 6.22 -9.90 -10.69
CA ASP A 198 5.79 -11.29 -10.87
C ASP A 198 4.33 -11.51 -10.43
N PHE A 199 3.88 -10.82 -9.37
CA PHE A 199 2.47 -10.83 -8.97
C PHE A 199 1.55 -10.25 -10.06
N TYR A 200 1.84 -9.05 -10.57
CA TYR A 200 1.00 -8.42 -11.61
C TYR A 200 0.98 -9.18 -12.92
N LEU A 201 2.08 -9.84 -13.29
CA LEU A 201 2.20 -10.60 -14.53
C LEU A 201 1.70 -12.04 -14.41
N SER A 202 1.33 -12.49 -13.20
CA SER A 202 0.73 -13.81 -13.01
C SER A 202 -0.62 -13.94 -13.74
N GLU A 203 -0.91 -15.12 -14.26
CA GLU A 203 -2.15 -15.38 -15.05
C GLU A 203 -3.41 -14.95 -14.31
N ASN A 204 -3.46 -15.19 -13.01
CA ASN A 204 -4.59 -14.85 -12.14
C ASN A 204 -4.77 -13.33 -11.97
N GLN A 205 -3.78 -12.50 -12.27
CA GLN A 205 -3.81 -11.04 -12.10
C GLN A 205 -3.86 -10.29 -13.43
N GLN A 206 -3.87 -10.98 -14.57
CA GLN A 206 -3.93 -10.33 -15.88
C GLN A 206 -5.20 -9.49 -16.09
N TYR A 207 -6.28 -9.78 -15.35
CA TYR A 207 -7.50 -8.97 -15.36
C TYR A 207 -7.27 -7.50 -14.95
N LEU A 208 -6.20 -7.21 -14.20
CA LEU A 208 -5.82 -5.85 -13.79
C LEU A 208 -5.50 -4.95 -14.99
N PHE A 209 -5.00 -5.54 -16.08
CA PHE A 209 -4.73 -4.82 -17.33
C PHE A 209 -5.99 -4.47 -18.12
N ASN A 210 -7.17 -4.96 -17.74
CA ASN A 210 -8.42 -4.53 -18.38
C ASN A 210 -8.81 -3.10 -17.98
N ASN A 211 -8.29 -2.59 -16.87
CA ASN A 211 -8.52 -1.21 -16.43
C ASN A 211 -7.45 -0.28 -17.03
N VAL A 212 -7.89 0.69 -17.82
CA VAL A 212 -7.02 1.68 -18.49
C VAL A 212 -6.10 2.40 -17.49
N LYS A 213 -6.60 2.79 -16.31
CA LYS A 213 -5.79 3.50 -15.31
C LYS A 213 -4.68 2.61 -14.77
N THR A 214 -5.05 1.43 -14.29
CA THR A 214 -4.12 0.43 -13.75
C THR A 214 -3.06 0.03 -14.77
N ALA A 215 -3.46 -0.24 -16.02
CA ALA A 215 -2.55 -0.57 -17.10
C ALA A 215 -1.57 0.58 -17.42
N THR A 216 -2.05 1.82 -17.46
CA THR A 216 -1.21 3.01 -17.70
C THR A 216 -0.14 3.17 -16.61
N HIS A 217 -0.54 3.06 -15.35
CA HIS A 217 0.38 3.14 -14.22
C HIS A 217 1.42 2.00 -14.26
N LEU A 218 0.98 0.75 -14.47
CA LEU A 218 1.90 -0.40 -14.55
C LEU A 218 2.88 -0.28 -15.71
N LEU A 219 2.43 0.11 -16.90
CA LEU A 219 3.30 0.26 -18.07
C LEU A 219 4.30 1.40 -17.90
N SER A 220 3.89 2.52 -17.32
CA SER A 220 4.83 3.60 -16.99
C SER A 220 5.85 3.16 -15.96
N TYR A 221 5.39 2.47 -14.90
CA TYR A 221 6.25 1.98 -13.85
C TYR A 221 7.26 0.94 -14.36
N LEU A 222 6.84 0.02 -15.22
CA LEU A 222 7.70 -0.95 -15.90
C LEU A 222 8.69 -0.27 -16.85
N SER A 223 8.22 0.70 -17.64
CA SER A 223 9.08 1.45 -18.56
C SER A 223 10.22 2.17 -17.84
N ASN A 224 9.97 2.70 -16.64
CA ASN A 224 10.96 3.45 -15.86
C ASN A 224 11.87 2.56 -15.00
N SER A 225 11.55 1.27 -14.88
CA SER A 225 12.24 0.34 -13.98
C SER A 225 13.05 -0.73 -14.71
N SER A 226 13.28 -0.57 -16.01
CA SER A 226 14.05 -1.53 -16.82
C SER A 226 15.45 -1.81 -16.26
N SER A 227 16.08 -0.82 -15.62
CA SER A 227 17.41 -0.93 -14.99
C SER A 227 17.45 -1.83 -13.75
N HIS A 228 16.31 -2.17 -13.14
CA HIS A 228 16.23 -3.02 -11.95
C HIS A 228 16.20 -4.52 -12.28
N PHE A 229 16.14 -4.89 -13.56
CA PHE A 229 16.04 -6.27 -14.02
C PHE A 229 17.30 -6.72 -14.73
N SER A 230 17.62 -8.01 -14.61
CA SER A 230 18.61 -8.64 -15.49
C SER A 230 18.01 -8.86 -16.88
N GLU A 231 18.86 -8.92 -17.91
CA GLU A 231 18.42 -9.15 -19.30
C GLU A 231 17.45 -10.34 -19.48
N PRO A 232 17.69 -11.55 -18.92
CA PRO A 232 16.76 -12.67 -19.09
C PRO A 232 15.40 -12.41 -18.41
N GLU A 233 15.38 -11.76 -17.26
CA GLU A 233 14.14 -11.38 -16.57
C GLU A 233 13.36 -10.36 -17.38
N TRP A 234 14.05 -9.36 -17.92
CA TRP A 234 13.44 -8.33 -18.75
C TRP A 234 12.86 -8.90 -20.05
N ILE A 235 13.54 -9.86 -20.68
CA ILE A 235 13.01 -10.60 -21.84
C ILE A 235 11.74 -11.35 -21.47
N LYS A 236 11.70 -12.04 -20.32
CA LYS A 236 10.50 -12.74 -19.86
C LYS A 236 9.34 -11.77 -19.67
N ILE A 237 9.56 -10.64 -19.00
CA ILE A 237 8.55 -9.60 -18.80
C ILE A 237 8.00 -9.09 -20.14
N LYS A 238 8.89 -8.76 -21.10
CA LYS A 238 8.49 -8.30 -22.44
C LYS A 238 7.64 -9.34 -23.18
N ASN A 239 8.04 -10.61 -23.12
CA ASN A 239 7.30 -11.70 -23.77
C ASN A 239 5.90 -11.83 -23.17
N THR A 240 5.77 -11.86 -21.83
CA THR A 240 4.46 -11.89 -21.16
C THR A 240 3.59 -10.69 -21.54
N LEU A 241 4.15 -9.48 -21.53
CA LEU A 241 3.42 -8.27 -21.91
C LEU A 241 2.94 -8.31 -23.38
N SER A 242 3.71 -8.92 -24.27
CA SER A 242 3.37 -9.02 -25.70
C SER A 242 2.16 -9.92 -25.99
N GLU A 243 1.81 -10.79 -25.05
CA GLU A 243 0.72 -11.77 -25.17
C GLU A 243 -0.57 -11.33 -24.47
N ILE A 244 -0.51 -10.32 -23.60
CA ILE A 244 -1.65 -9.82 -22.84
C ILE A 244 -2.21 -8.51 -23.43
N LYS A 245 -3.52 -8.29 -23.25
CA LYS A 245 -4.18 -7.03 -23.65
C LYS A 245 -3.88 -5.93 -22.63
N CYS A 246 -2.72 -5.31 -22.72
CA CYS A 246 -2.26 -4.31 -21.77
C CYS A 246 -2.23 -2.88 -22.31
N ILE A 247 -2.43 -2.67 -23.61
CA ILE A 247 -2.24 -1.34 -24.20
C ILE A 247 -3.59 -0.60 -24.32
N PRO A 248 -3.76 0.56 -23.67
CA PRO A 248 -4.94 1.38 -23.86
C PRO A 248 -4.87 2.13 -25.19
N THR A 249 -5.93 2.01 -25.98
CA THR A 249 -6.05 2.62 -27.31
C THR A 249 -7.41 3.29 -27.50
N THR A 250 -7.56 4.04 -28.60
CA THR A 250 -8.85 4.62 -29.04
C THR A 250 -9.96 3.58 -29.21
N HIS A 251 -9.61 2.31 -29.41
CA HIS A 251 -10.56 1.20 -29.57
C HIS A 251 -10.60 0.27 -28.33
N GLY A 252 -10.25 0.81 -27.15
CA GLY A 252 -10.20 0.07 -25.89
C GLY A 252 -8.85 -0.62 -25.65
N MET A 253 -8.83 -1.62 -24.75
CA MET A 253 -7.61 -2.37 -24.44
C MET A 253 -7.26 -3.36 -25.54
N LYS A 254 -6.04 -3.29 -26.07
CA LYS A 254 -5.55 -4.10 -27.19
C LYS A 254 -4.21 -4.77 -26.87
N LEU A 255 -3.86 -5.77 -27.67
CA LEU A 255 -2.54 -6.39 -27.64
C LEU A 255 -1.49 -5.39 -28.15
N PRO A 256 -0.23 -5.45 -27.67
CA PRO A 256 0.85 -4.63 -28.23
C PRO A 256 0.95 -4.76 -29.76
N LYS A 257 0.90 -5.98 -30.28
CA LYS A 257 0.96 -6.25 -31.74
C LYS A 257 -0.20 -5.69 -32.55
N GLU A 258 -1.30 -5.30 -31.90
CA GLU A 258 -2.46 -4.71 -32.54
C GLU A 258 -2.49 -3.18 -32.39
N SER A 259 -1.61 -2.61 -31.56
CA SER A 259 -1.65 -1.21 -31.15
C SER A 259 -0.62 -0.37 -31.92
N TYR A 260 -1.00 0.86 -32.27
CA TYR A 260 -0.14 1.78 -33.02
C TYR A 260 0.25 2.99 -32.19
N LEU A 261 1.54 3.34 -32.22
CA LEU A 261 2.03 4.61 -31.66
C LEU A 261 1.35 5.79 -32.38
N PRO A 262 0.93 6.85 -31.66
CA PRO A 262 0.22 7.99 -32.25
C PRO A 262 1.04 8.64 -33.36
N SER A 263 0.40 8.90 -34.51
CA SER A 263 0.99 9.57 -35.67
C SER A 263 -0.12 10.34 -36.38
N HIS A 264 0.22 11.49 -36.96
CA HIS A 264 -0.70 12.33 -37.73
C HIS A 264 -1.24 11.63 -39.00
N ILE A 265 -0.63 10.51 -39.40
CA ILE A 265 -0.98 9.73 -40.60
C ILE A 265 -1.89 8.54 -40.25
N LEU A 266 -2.00 8.20 -38.96
CA LEU A 266 -2.92 7.16 -38.52
C LEU A 266 -4.35 7.61 -38.76
N ARG A 267 -5.07 6.85 -39.59
CA ARG A 267 -6.51 6.99 -39.75
C ARG A 267 -7.21 6.67 -38.43
N SER A 268 -8.36 7.29 -38.21
CA SER A 268 -9.20 7.10 -37.02
C SER A 268 -9.74 5.68 -36.85
N ASP A 269 -9.62 4.83 -37.86
CA ASP A 269 -10.04 3.43 -37.88
C ASP A 269 -9.03 2.48 -37.22
N ARG A 270 -7.83 2.96 -36.84
CA ARG A 270 -6.80 2.14 -36.19
C ARG A 270 -6.71 2.40 -34.68
N PRO A 271 -6.40 1.37 -33.87
CA PRO A 271 -6.20 1.50 -32.43
C PRO A 271 -4.90 2.26 -32.13
N ALA A 272 -5.01 3.58 -32.00
CA ALA A 272 -3.93 4.45 -31.60
C ALA A 272 -3.78 4.46 -30.07
N ILE A 273 -2.55 4.36 -29.58
CA ILE A 273 -2.21 4.34 -28.15
C ILE A 273 -2.62 5.66 -27.48
N THR A 274 -3.26 5.59 -26.32
CA THR A 274 -3.69 6.79 -25.56
C THR A 274 -2.81 7.08 -24.33
N LEU A 275 -1.69 6.38 -24.19
CA LEU A 275 -0.72 6.58 -23.11
C LEU A 275 0.03 7.91 -23.25
N ASN A 276 0.47 8.47 -22.12
CA ASN A 276 1.39 9.61 -22.10
C ASN A 276 2.79 9.13 -22.50
N LEU A 277 3.27 9.53 -23.68
CA LEU A 277 4.53 9.03 -24.24
C LEU A 277 5.70 9.97 -23.94
N LEU A 278 6.82 9.39 -23.51
CA LEU A 278 8.11 10.08 -23.43
C LEU A 278 8.81 9.95 -24.79
N VAL A 279 8.78 11.04 -25.56
CA VAL A 279 9.58 11.18 -26.78
C VAL A 279 10.93 11.74 -26.37
N GLU A 280 12.00 10.95 -26.51
CA GLU A 280 13.36 11.45 -26.31
C GLU A 280 13.63 12.54 -27.34
N LYS A 281 13.68 13.80 -26.90
CA LYS A 281 14.08 14.92 -27.75
C LYS A 281 15.57 14.79 -28.04
N THR A 282 15.93 14.50 -29.28
CA THR A 282 17.26 14.82 -29.82
C THR A 282 17.43 16.34 -29.81
N THR A 283 18.32 16.84 -28.94
CA THR A 283 18.97 18.18 -28.92
C THR A 283 18.12 19.43 -29.22
N ASP A 284 18.17 20.37 -28.26
CA ASP A 284 17.80 21.78 -28.38
C ASP A 284 16.33 22.12 -28.68
N SER A 285 15.51 22.13 -27.63
CA SER A 285 14.49 23.16 -27.46
C SER A 285 13.84 23.09 -26.07
N GLN A 286 13.92 24.22 -25.38
CA GLN A 286 13.45 24.53 -24.04
C GLN A 286 12.05 23.96 -23.75
N GLN A 287 11.90 23.34 -22.57
CA GLN A 287 10.65 22.85 -22.02
C GLN A 287 9.73 24.02 -21.62
N PRO A 288 8.43 23.98 -21.91
CA PRO A 288 7.45 24.49 -20.96
C PRO A 288 7.34 23.47 -19.81
N ARG A 289 7.65 23.92 -18.60
CA ARG A 289 7.33 23.20 -17.36
C ARG A 289 5.81 23.12 -17.24
N ASN A 290 5.23 21.95 -17.52
CA ASN A 290 3.89 21.61 -17.08
C ASN A 290 4.00 20.51 -16.02
N ASP A 291 3.36 20.74 -14.88
CA ASP A 291 3.33 19.88 -13.69
C ASP A 291 2.51 18.59 -13.87
N SER A 292 2.61 17.92 -15.02
CA SER A 292 1.89 16.67 -15.33
C SER A 292 2.83 15.60 -15.88
N ASN A 293 3.98 15.40 -15.24
CA ASN A 293 4.94 14.32 -15.55
C ASN A 293 4.52 12.96 -14.97
N GLU A 294 3.26 12.77 -14.62
CA GLU A 294 2.78 11.51 -14.05
C GLU A 294 2.48 10.49 -15.16
N ASN A 295 3.06 9.30 -15.01
CA ASN A 295 2.84 8.10 -15.84
C ASN A 295 3.35 8.16 -17.29
N LEU A 296 4.52 8.76 -17.51
CA LEU A 296 5.19 8.72 -18.82
C LEU A 296 5.67 7.30 -19.16
N VAL A 297 5.45 6.88 -20.41
CA VAL A 297 5.88 5.58 -20.95
C VAL A 297 6.86 5.82 -22.10
N SER A 298 8.02 5.14 -22.07
CA SER A 298 9.01 5.25 -23.14
C SER A 298 8.50 4.63 -24.44
N VAL A 299 8.66 5.37 -25.55
CA VAL A 299 8.36 4.86 -26.89
C VAL A 299 9.25 3.66 -27.24
N TYR A 300 10.50 3.66 -26.76
CA TYR A 300 11.43 2.54 -26.96
C TYR A 300 10.91 1.26 -26.29
N PHE A 301 10.44 1.36 -25.05
CA PHE A 301 9.82 0.25 -24.33
C PHE A 301 8.59 -0.29 -25.08
N LEU A 302 7.70 0.59 -25.57
CA LEU A 302 6.52 0.18 -26.32
C LEU A 302 6.86 -0.58 -27.62
N LYS A 303 7.92 -0.15 -28.33
CA LYS A 303 8.44 -0.88 -29.49
C LYS A 303 8.96 -2.27 -29.10
N GLN A 304 9.69 -2.37 -27.99
CA GLN A 304 10.26 -3.63 -27.52
C GLN A 304 9.19 -4.68 -27.15
N ILE A 305 8.04 -4.25 -26.62
CA ILE A 305 6.91 -5.16 -26.31
C ILE A 305 6.05 -5.47 -27.55
N GLY A 306 6.36 -4.88 -28.71
CA GLY A 306 5.73 -5.18 -30.00
C GLY A 306 4.68 -4.19 -30.49
N CYS A 307 4.60 -2.98 -29.91
CA CYS A 307 3.74 -1.92 -30.46
C CYS A 307 4.23 -1.46 -31.83
N ARG A 308 3.31 -1.25 -32.77
CA ARG A 308 3.64 -0.85 -34.12
C ARG A 308 3.90 0.65 -34.22
N MET A 309 4.87 1.02 -35.04
CA MET A 309 5.08 2.41 -35.45
C MET A 309 4.89 2.50 -36.96
N LEU A 310 4.08 3.45 -37.41
CA LEU A 310 4.07 3.87 -38.81
C LEU A 310 5.05 5.05 -38.91
N ASP A 311 6.32 4.73 -39.14
CA ASP A 311 7.34 5.74 -39.36
C ASP A 311 7.34 6.17 -40.83
N ILE A 312 6.67 7.27 -41.10
CA ILE A 312 6.71 7.94 -42.41
C ILE A 312 7.40 9.31 -42.25
N GLN A 313 7.86 9.69 -41.06
CA GLN A 313 8.54 10.98 -40.88
C GLN A 313 9.94 10.98 -41.52
N SER A 314 10.67 9.85 -41.45
CA SER A 314 11.90 9.64 -42.24
C SER A 314 11.66 9.70 -43.76
N ILE A 315 10.42 9.45 -44.19
CA ILE A 315 9.98 9.52 -45.59
C ILE A 315 9.66 10.97 -45.97
N ILE A 316 9.03 11.74 -45.08
CA ILE A 316 8.59 13.13 -45.31
C ILE A 316 9.74 14.14 -45.21
N GLU A 317 10.71 13.97 -44.30
CA GLU A 317 11.85 14.90 -44.20
C GLU A 317 12.72 14.89 -45.46
N ASN A 318 12.82 13.73 -46.14
CA ASN A 318 13.44 13.60 -47.45
C ASN A 318 12.58 14.14 -48.61
N ASP A 319 11.26 14.26 -48.42
CA ASP A 319 10.31 14.72 -49.44
C ASP A 319 10.28 16.26 -49.60
N SER A 320 10.88 16.98 -48.65
CA SER A 320 11.06 18.43 -48.76
C SER A 320 12.01 18.86 -49.89
N ARG A 321 12.76 17.91 -50.48
CA ARG A 321 13.55 18.10 -51.70
C ARG A 321 12.83 17.44 -52.87
N LYS A 322 12.03 18.22 -53.58
CA LYS A 322 11.47 17.86 -54.89
C LYS A 322 12.61 17.48 -55.85
N ASN A 323 12.92 16.20 -55.98
CA ASN A 323 13.75 15.64 -57.05
C ASN A 323 13.33 14.18 -57.30
N HIS A 324 13.43 13.74 -58.55
CA HIS A 324 13.09 12.38 -59.00
C HIS A 324 13.81 11.26 -58.21
N GLU A 325 14.96 11.57 -57.61
CA GLU A 325 15.73 10.68 -56.73
C GLU A 325 15.04 10.37 -55.39
N SER A 326 14.22 11.31 -54.86
CA SER A 326 13.48 11.13 -53.61
C SER A 326 12.42 10.03 -53.74
N MET A 327 11.82 9.90 -54.92
CA MET A 327 10.83 8.85 -55.21
C MET A 327 11.48 7.46 -55.32
N GLN A 328 12.70 7.39 -55.85
CA GLN A 328 13.48 6.16 -55.95
C GLN A 328 13.97 5.70 -54.57
N MET A 329 14.42 6.62 -53.73
CA MET A 329 14.77 6.37 -52.32
C MET A 329 13.55 5.97 -51.47
N LEU A 330 12.37 6.55 -51.74
CA LEU A 330 11.11 6.19 -51.10
C LEU A 330 10.67 4.78 -51.51
N ILE A 331 10.79 4.42 -52.78
CA ILE A 331 10.55 3.06 -53.28
C ILE A 331 11.56 2.07 -52.68
N GLU A 332 12.85 2.42 -52.59
CA GLU A 332 13.88 1.56 -51.99
C GLU A 332 13.68 1.38 -50.48
N ASN A 333 13.31 2.42 -49.75
CA ASN A 333 13.01 2.33 -48.32
C ASN A 333 11.72 1.55 -48.06
N LEU A 334 10.66 1.78 -48.84
CA LEU A 334 9.44 0.97 -48.78
C LEU A 334 9.71 -0.49 -49.16
N ALA A 335 10.59 -0.77 -50.11
CA ALA A 335 11.00 -2.13 -50.46
C ALA A 335 11.84 -2.79 -49.36
N ARG A 336 12.67 -2.02 -48.65
CA ARG A 336 13.47 -2.49 -47.51
C ARG A 336 12.61 -2.79 -46.28
N GLU A 337 11.62 -1.93 -46.01
CA GLU A 337 10.64 -2.09 -44.92
C GLU A 337 9.48 -3.04 -45.29
N ARG A 338 9.29 -3.39 -46.58
CA ARG A 338 8.24 -4.32 -47.02
C ARG A 338 8.35 -5.68 -46.34
N ASN A 339 9.58 -6.15 -46.10
CA ASN A 339 9.84 -7.43 -45.46
C ASN A 339 9.51 -7.43 -43.96
N SER A 340 9.42 -6.26 -43.32
CA SER A 340 9.05 -6.12 -41.89
C SER A 340 7.59 -5.67 -41.69
N MET A 341 6.91 -5.16 -42.72
CA MET A 341 5.50 -4.75 -42.67
C MET A 341 4.52 -5.87 -42.95
N SER A 342 3.46 -5.95 -42.13
CA SER A 342 2.32 -6.82 -42.43
C SER A 342 1.52 -6.33 -43.64
N ASP A 343 0.80 -7.22 -44.31
CA ASP A 343 -0.06 -6.84 -45.45
C ASP A 343 -1.13 -5.81 -45.07
N ALA A 344 -1.55 -5.79 -43.81
CA ALA A 344 -2.46 -4.77 -43.28
C ALA A 344 -1.80 -3.38 -43.17
N ASP A 345 -0.49 -3.31 -42.91
CA ASP A 345 0.27 -2.05 -42.85
C ASP A 345 0.58 -1.55 -44.27
N PHE A 346 0.92 -2.46 -45.18
CA PHE A 346 1.14 -2.15 -46.59
C PHE A 346 -0.13 -1.60 -47.27
N ASN A 347 -1.29 -2.21 -46.99
CA ASN A 347 -2.58 -1.71 -47.45
C ASN A 347 -2.97 -0.37 -46.82
N ALA A 348 -2.48 -0.07 -45.60
CA ALA A 348 -2.64 1.24 -44.98
C ALA A 348 -1.90 2.31 -45.79
N LEU A 349 -0.63 2.04 -46.08
CA LEU A 349 0.27 2.90 -46.85
C LEU A 349 -0.26 3.17 -48.26
N LYS A 350 -0.67 2.14 -49.00
CA LYS A 350 -1.22 2.27 -50.36
C LYS A 350 -2.43 3.21 -50.44
N ASN A 351 -3.20 3.28 -49.36
CA ASN A 351 -4.40 4.12 -49.29
C ASN A 351 -4.15 5.49 -48.64
N THR A 352 -2.90 5.84 -48.31
CA THR A 352 -2.56 7.20 -47.86
C THR A 352 -2.53 8.16 -49.04
N LYS A 353 -2.91 9.42 -48.81
CA LYS A 353 -2.94 10.48 -49.85
C LYS A 353 -1.57 10.73 -50.50
N PHE A 354 -0.49 10.26 -49.89
CA PHE A 354 0.88 10.37 -50.40
C PHE A 354 1.16 9.53 -51.65
N LEU A 355 0.50 8.37 -51.81
CA LEU A 355 0.69 7.48 -52.97
C LEU A 355 -0.41 7.61 -54.03
N GLN A 356 -1.37 8.51 -53.83
CA GLN A 356 -2.45 8.83 -54.78
C GLN A 356 -2.17 10.12 -55.59
N GLY A 357 -0.93 10.62 -55.54
CA GLY A 357 -0.46 11.76 -56.32
C GLY A 357 0.07 11.34 -57.68
#